data_AF-A0A3M0ZEV5-F1
#
_entry.id   AF-A0A3M0ZEV5-F1
#
_cell.length_a   1.000
_cell.length_b   1.000
_cell.length_c   1.000
_cell.angle_alpha   90.00
_cell.angle_beta   90.00
_cell.angle_gamma   90.00
#
_symmetry.space_group_name_H-M   'P 1'
#
loop_
_entity.id
_entity.type
_entity.pdbx_description
1 polymer ?
#
loop_
_entity_poly.entity_id
_entity_poly.type
_entity_poly.pdbx_seq_one_letter_code
_entity_poly.pdbx_strand_id
1 'polypeptide(L)'
;MAATKGALTTAALALLAGCSAGCRPLYVARLGIEHLRYVSRARPIEQVAAETSDPALRAKLELVLAVREFARAQGLDVGGSYLKVADTEG
;
A
#
# COMPACT_ATOMS: atom_id res chain seq x y z
N MET A 1 40.57 -9.32 15.12
CA MET A 1 39.19 -9.13 15.64
C MET A 1 39.00 -7.68 16.08
N ALA A 2 39.03 -6.73 15.12
CA ALA A 2 38.95 -5.28 15.40
C ALA A 2 38.27 -4.50 14.25
N ALA A 3 38.37 -5.01 13.02
CA ALA A 3 37.77 -4.42 11.82
C ALA A 3 36.22 -4.32 11.86
N THR A 4 35.56 -5.22 12.58
CA THR A 4 34.09 -5.26 12.69
C THR A 4 33.51 -4.13 13.54
N LYS A 5 34.26 -3.60 14.51
CA LYS A 5 33.78 -2.50 15.38
C LYS A 5 33.78 -1.16 14.65
N GLY A 6 34.82 -0.90 13.85
CA GLY A 6 34.97 0.35 13.09
C GLY A 6 33.97 0.48 11.94
N ALA A 7 33.63 -0.63 11.26
CA ALA A 7 32.62 -0.62 10.21
C ALA A 7 31.19 -0.36 10.76
N LEU A 8 30.89 -0.88 11.96
CA LEU A 8 29.60 -0.72 12.60
C LEU A 8 29.36 0.72 13.05
N THR A 9 30.40 1.39 13.56
CA THR A 9 30.31 2.80 13.99
C THR A 9 30.18 3.75 12.82
N THR A 10 30.88 3.51 11.70
CA THR A 10 30.72 4.33 10.49
C THR A 10 29.34 4.19 9.86
N ALA A 11 28.75 3.00 9.86
CA ALA A 11 27.39 2.79 9.36
C ALA A 11 26.34 3.53 10.22
N ALA A 12 26.49 3.48 11.55
CA ALA A 12 25.60 4.21 12.47
C ALA A 12 25.69 5.73 12.28
N LEU A 13 26.89 6.28 12.10
CA LEU A 13 27.10 7.71 11.83
C LEU A 13 26.51 8.15 10.48
N ALA A 14 26.61 7.33 9.44
CA ALA A 14 26.00 7.62 8.13
C ALA A 14 24.46 7.63 8.20
N LEU A 15 23.86 6.70 8.94
CA LEU A 15 22.40 6.67 9.20
C LEU A 15 21.93 7.92 9.97
N LEU A 16 22.67 8.32 11.00
CA LEU A 16 22.37 9.52 11.80
C LEU A 16 22.52 10.81 10.97
N ALA A 17 23.56 10.92 10.13
CA ALA A 17 23.74 12.06 9.23
C ALA A 17 22.58 12.15 8.21
N GLY A 18 22.16 11.01 7.63
CA GLY A 18 21.02 10.94 6.72
C GLY A 18 19.68 11.36 7.36
N CYS A 19 19.51 11.14 8.67
CA CYS A 19 18.31 11.56 9.40
C CYS A 19 18.25 13.06 9.69
N SER A 20 19.38 13.77 9.66
CA SER A 20 19.47 15.21 9.96
C SER A 20 19.27 16.11 8.73
N ALA A 21 19.42 15.59 7.51
CA ALA A 21 19.45 16.38 6.27
C ALA A 21 18.08 16.57 5.57
N GLY A 22 16.96 16.17 6.19
CA GLY A 22 15.61 16.41 5.64
C GLY A 22 14.75 15.16 5.44
N CYS A 23 15.30 13.96 5.60
CA CYS A 23 14.48 12.77 5.78
C CYS A 23 13.86 12.84 7.17
N ARG A 24 12.53 12.89 7.27
CA ARG A 24 11.80 12.72 8.54
C ARG A 24 11.54 11.22 8.71
N PRO A 25 12.50 10.40 9.20
CA PRO A 25 12.36 8.95 9.22
C PRO A 25 11.13 8.51 10.02
N LEU A 26 10.81 9.22 11.10
CA LEU A 26 9.61 8.98 11.90
C LEU A 26 8.32 9.26 11.12
N TYR A 27 8.31 10.26 10.23
CA TYR A 27 7.15 10.54 9.39
C TYR A 27 6.94 9.45 8.34
N VAL A 28 8.02 9.02 7.66
CA VAL A 28 7.96 7.93 6.69
C VAL A 28 7.55 6.62 7.36
N ALA A 29 8.10 6.32 8.54
CA ALA A 29 7.71 5.15 9.32
C ALA A 29 6.22 5.22 9.70
N ARG A 30 5.74 6.37 10.17
CA ARG A 30 4.32 6.56 10.51
C ARG A 30 3.41 6.39 9.30
N LEU A 31 3.75 6.99 8.16
CA LEU A 31 3.01 6.79 6.92
C LEU A 31 3.00 5.33 6.49
N GLY A 32 4.14 4.64 6.60
CA GLY A 32 4.25 3.22 6.29
C GLY A 32 3.32 2.38 7.16
N ILE A 33 3.27 2.65 8.47
CA ILE A 33 2.38 1.95 9.42
C ILE A 33 0.90 2.20 9.07
N GLU A 34 0.51 3.46 8.82
CA GLU A 34 -0.87 3.79 8.45
C GLU A 34 -1.28 3.17 7.12
N HIS A 35 -0.41 3.21 6.11
CA HIS A 35 -0.68 2.59 4.83
C HIS A 35 -0.77 1.05 4.95
N LEU A 36 0.10 0.44 5.77
CA LEU A 36 0.08 -0.99 6.03
C LEU A 36 -1.21 -1.44 6.74
N ARG A 37 -1.78 -0.60 7.60
CA ARG A 37 -3.09 -0.85 8.25
C ARG A 37 -4.20 -1.09 7.24
N TYR A 38 -4.25 -0.31 6.15
CA TYR A 38 -5.26 -0.48 5.10
C TYR A 38 -4.92 -1.62 4.15
N VAL A 39 -3.67 -1.69 3.68
CA VAL A 39 -3.22 -2.73 2.74
C VAL A 39 -3.39 -4.13 3.33
N SER A 40 -3.09 -4.31 4.63
CA SER A 40 -3.25 -5.59 5.31
C SER A 40 -4.71 -6.06 5.44
N ARG A 41 -5.67 -5.13 5.40
CA ARG A 41 -7.11 -5.39 5.49
C ARG A 41 -7.81 -5.43 4.14
N ALA A 42 -7.10 -5.15 3.05
CA ALA A 42 -7.69 -5.13 1.72
C ALA A 42 -8.23 -6.53 1.35
N ARG A 43 -9.47 -6.57 0.87
CA ARG A 43 -10.18 -7.79 0.43
C ARG A 43 -10.51 -7.73 -1.06
N PRO A 44 -10.62 -8.88 -1.76
CA PRO A 44 -11.02 -8.91 -3.17
C PRO A 44 -12.34 -8.18 -3.41
N ILE A 45 -12.42 -7.36 -4.46
CA ILE A 45 -13.61 -6.56 -4.75
C ILE A 45 -14.83 -7.47 -5.02
N GLU A 46 -14.63 -8.58 -5.73
CA GLU A 46 -15.68 -9.56 -6.07
C GLU A 46 -16.33 -10.13 -4.81
N GLN A 47 -15.50 -10.43 -3.80
CA GLN A 47 -15.97 -10.93 -2.52
C GLN A 47 -16.78 -9.85 -1.77
N VAL A 48 -16.26 -8.62 -1.69
CA VAL A 48 -16.93 -7.53 -0.97
C VAL A 48 -18.26 -7.15 -1.66
N ALA A 49 -18.32 -7.15 -2.99
CA ALA A 49 -19.54 -6.88 -3.75
C ALA A 49 -20.63 -7.94 -3.51
N ALA A 50 -20.23 -9.22 -3.38
CA ALA A 50 -21.16 -10.30 -3.08
C ALA A 50 -21.69 -10.26 -1.64
N GLU A 51 -20.86 -9.83 -0.68
CA GLU A 51 -21.20 -9.82 0.76
C GLU A 51 -21.93 -8.54 1.21
N THR A 52 -21.68 -7.40 0.58
CA THR A 52 -22.25 -6.11 1.02
C THR A 52 -23.76 -6.09 0.90
N SER A 53 -24.46 -5.52 1.88
CA SER A 53 -25.90 -5.26 1.81
C SER A 53 -26.23 -3.90 1.19
N ASP A 54 -25.25 -2.99 1.09
CA ASP A 54 -25.42 -1.66 0.50
C ASP A 54 -25.44 -1.75 -1.04
N PRO A 55 -26.59 -1.47 -1.70
CA PRO A 55 -26.68 -1.51 -3.16
C PRO A 55 -25.84 -0.43 -3.84
N ALA A 56 -25.61 0.73 -3.21
CA ALA A 56 -24.82 1.80 -3.78
C ALA A 56 -23.33 1.44 -3.79
N LEU A 57 -22.82 0.86 -2.69
CA LEU A 57 -21.46 0.32 -2.65
C LEU A 57 -21.28 -0.80 -3.67
N ARG A 58 -22.24 -1.76 -3.74
CA ARG A 58 -22.17 -2.85 -4.73
C ARG A 58 -22.04 -2.33 -6.15
N ALA A 59 -22.90 -1.39 -6.56
CA ALA A 59 -22.89 -0.81 -7.90
C ALA A 59 -21.54 -0.12 -8.22
N LYS A 60 -20.94 0.58 -7.26
CA LYS A 60 -19.62 1.21 -7.44
C LYS A 60 -18.52 0.16 -7.64
N LEU A 61 -18.54 -0.92 -6.86
CA LEU A 61 -17.56 -2.01 -6.97
C LEU A 61 -17.68 -2.75 -8.30
N GLU A 62 -18.91 -3.05 -8.73
CA GLU A 62 -19.20 -3.67 -10.02
C GLU A 62 -18.72 -2.78 -11.19
N LEU A 63 -18.92 -1.46 -11.10
CA LEU A 63 -18.42 -0.52 -12.09
C LEU A 63 -16.89 -0.57 -12.21
N VAL A 64 -16.16 -0.64 -11.10
CA VAL A 64 -14.69 -0.75 -11.11
C VAL A 64 -14.25 -2.03 -11.85
N LEU A 65 -14.90 -3.16 -11.58
CA LEU A 65 -14.61 -4.42 -12.27
C LEU A 65 -14.92 -4.33 -13.77
N ALA A 66 -16.03 -3.69 -14.15
CA ALA A 66 -16.40 -3.49 -15.55
C ALA A 66 -15.39 -2.59 -16.28
N VAL A 67 -14.93 -1.51 -15.65
CA VAL A 67 -13.88 -0.62 -16.19
C VAL A 67 -12.56 -1.36 -16.36
N ARG A 68 -12.20 -2.23 -15.40
CA ARG A 68 -11.01 -3.07 -15.49
C ARG A 68 -11.09 -4.03 -16.69
N GLU A 69 -12.23 -4.67 -16.88
CA GLU A 69 -12.45 -5.55 -18.03
C GLU A 69 -12.41 -4.77 -19.35
N PHE A 70 -13.02 -3.58 -19.40
CA PHE A 70 -12.94 -2.69 -20.54
C PHE A 70 -11.49 -2.31 -20.87
N ALA A 71 -10.69 -1.91 -19.87
CA ALA A 71 -9.28 -1.57 -20.06
C ALA A 71 -8.48 -2.76 -20.63
N ARG A 72 -8.73 -3.96 -20.14
CA ARG A 72 -8.14 -5.20 -20.67
C ARG A 72 -8.53 -5.42 -22.13
N ALA A 73 -9.79 -5.22 -22.47
CA ALA A 73 -10.29 -5.35 -23.85
C ALA A 73 -9.63 -4.33 -24.81
N GLN A 74 -9.23 -3.16 -24.30
CA GLN A 74 -8.48 -2.14 -25.05
C GLN A 74 -6.97 -2.44 -25.15
N GLY A 75 -6.51 -3.59 -24.66
CA GLY A 75 -5.11 -4.02 -24.73
C GLY A 75 -4.22 -3.48 -23.60
N LEU A 76 -4.80 -2.92 -22.54
CA LEU A 76 -4.03 -2.49 -21.37
C LEU A 76 -3.74 -3.67 -20.44
N ASP A 77 -2.52 -3.72 -19.89
CA ASP A 77 -2.20 -4.62 -18.79
C ASP A 77 -2.78 -4.06 -17.48
N VAL A 78 -3.87 -4.69 -17.04
CA VAL A 78 -4.55 -4.31 -15.80
C VAL A 78 -3.90 -4.91 -14.56
N GLY A 79 -3.04 -5.93 -14.70
CA GLY A 79 -2.31 -6.57 -13.61
C GLY A 79 -3.13 -6.74 -12.32
N GLY A 80 -2.55 -6.28 -11.20
CA GLY A 80 -3.18 -6.26 -9.88
C GLY A 80 -4.01 -5.01 -9.56
N SER A 81 -4.10 -4.06 -10.49
CA SER A 81 -4.75 -2.77 -10.26
C SER A 81 -6.23 -2.97 -9.97
N TYR A 82 -6.70 -2.31 -8.89
CA TYR A 82 -8.09 -2.32 -8.46
C TYR A 82 -8.69 -3.72 -8.24
N LEU A 83 -7.89 -4.73 -7.88
CA LEU A 83 -8.40 -6.07 -7.50
C LEU A 83 -8.97 -6.13 -6.08
N LYS A 84 -8.49 -5.23 -5.20
CA LYS A 84 -8.79 -5.28 -3.78
C LYS A 84 -9.24 -3.91 -3.28
N VAL A 85 -10.15 -3.92 -2.32
CA VAL A 85 -10.65 -2.73 -1.61
C VAL A 85 -10.42 -2.90 -0.12
N ALA A 86 -10.03 -1.81 0.54
CA ALA A 86 -9.97 -1.73 1.99
C ALA A 86 -10.94 -0.64 2.44
N ASP A 87 -11.60 -0.86 3.56
CA ASP A 87 -12.34 0.20 4.23
C ASP A 87 -11.35 1.19 4.84
N THR A 88 -11.59 2.48 4.59
CA THR A 88 -10.79 3.58 5.14
C THR A 88 -11.50 4.32 6.26
N GLU A 89 -12.77 4.03 6.50
CA GLU A 89 -13.53 4.58 7.61
C GLU A 89 -13.23 3.75 8.87
N GLY A 90 -12.35 4.28 9.73
CA GLY A 90 -11.88 3.59 10.96
C GLY A 90 -10.90 4.39 11.80
#